data_AF-A0A832B359-F1
#
_entry.id   AF-A0A832B359-F1
#
_cell.length_a   1.000
_cell.length_b   1.000
_cell.length_c   1.000
_cell.angle_alpha   90.00
_cell.angle_beta   90.00
_cell.angle_gamma   90.00
#
_symmetry.space_group_name_H-M   'P 1'
#
loop_
_entity.id
_entity.type
_entity.pdbx_description
1 polymer ?
#
loop_
_entity_poly.entity_id
_entity_poly.type
_entity_poly.pdbx_seq_one_letter_code
_entity_poly.pdbx_strand_id
1 'polypeptide(L)'
;MAVRTCVGCRRRTTTEDLVRVVLGSDGAVTVGRSLPGRGAWLCAGSLDCCEQAVRRRALARAFRRAVRPEAAAAFLGDWGSGTQGTKVCEDR
;
A
#
# COMPACT_ATOMS: atom_id res chain seq x y z
N MET A 1 10.82 11.57 12.79
CA MET A 1 10.07 10.57 11.99
C MET A 1 10.32 10.79 10.51
N ALA A 2 10.29 9.73 9.71
CA ALA A 2 10.34 9.86 8.25
C ALA A 2 8.93 10.15 7.71
N VAL A 3 8.80 11.16 6.84
CA VAL A 3 7.58 11.42 6.09
C VAL A 3 7.65 10.63 4.78
N ARG A 4 6.58 9.92 4.44
CA ARG A 4 6.44 9.15 3.20
C ARG A 4 5.16 9.52 2.48
N THR A 5 5.10 9.20 1.19
CA THR A 5 3.96 9.49 0.33
C THR A 5 3.13 8.24 0.13
N CYS A 6 1.82 8.31 0.41
CA CYS A 6 0.87 7.26 0.07
C CYS A 6 0.74 7.14 -1.45
N VAL A 7 0.89 5.94 -2.02
CA VAL A 7 0.77 5.75 -3.48
C VAL A 7 -0.67 5.76 -3.99
N GLY A 8 -1.66 5.61 -3.10
CA GLY A 8 -3.09 5.69 -3.41
C GLY A 8 -3.57 7.14 -3.52
N CYS A 9 -3.55 7.87 -2.40
CA CYS A 9 -4.04 9.25 -2.32
C CYS A 9 -2.96 10.32 -2.62
N ARG A 10 -1.68 9.95 -2.77
CA ARG A 10 -0.54 10.86 -2.99
C ARG A 10 -0.28 11.87 -1.86
N ARG A 11 -0.90 11.72 -0.68
CA ARG A 11 -0.60 12.53 0.51
C ARG A 11 0.72 12.13 1.15
N ARG A 12 1.39 13.11 1.78
CA ARG A 12 2.59 12.92 2.58
C ARG A 12 2.20 12.91 4.05
N THR A 13 2.59 11.88 4.79
CA THR A 13 2.37 11.79 6.23
C THR A 13 3.51 11.00 6.89
N THR A 14 3.48 10.89 8.21
CA THR A 14 4.45 10.12 8.98
C THR A 14 4.41 8.64 8.59
N THR A 15 5.53 7.94 8.78
CA THR A 15 5.52 6.49 8.59
C THR A 15 4.54 5.77 9.52
N GLU A 16 4.23 6.30 10.71
CA GLU A 16 3.29 5.68 11.67
C GLU A 16 1.88 5.56 11.11
N ASP A 17 1.47 6.57 10.36
CA ASP A 17 0.20 6.62 9.64
C ASP A 17 0.21 5.82 8.33
N LEU A 18 1.35 5.21 7.97
CA LEU A 18 1.55 4.50 6.73
C LEU A 18 1.97 3.04 6.95
N VAL A 19 1.37 2.17 6.16
CA VAL A 19 1.75 0.77 6.04
C VAL A 19 2.64 0.61 4.82
N ARG A 20 3.80 -0.03 5.01
CA ARG A 20 4.68 -0.41 3.91
C ARG A 20 4.26 -1.76 3.36
N VAL A 21 4.03 -1.80 2.06
CA VAL A 21 3.79 -3.02 1.30
C VAL A 21 4.97 -3.29 0.39
N VAL A 22 5.34 -4.55 0.22
CA VAL A 22 6.48 -4.99 -0.59
C VAL A 22 6.01 -6.08 -1.55
N LEU A 23 6.54 -6.07 -2.77
CA LEU A 23 6.30 -7.15 -3.73
C LEU A 23 7.28 -8.29 -3.48
N GLY A 24 6.75 -9.46 -3.13
CA GLY A 24 7.50 -10.69 -3.00
C GLY A 24 8.12 -11.16 -4.31
N SER A 25 9.05 -12.09 -4.22
CA SER A 25 9.63 -12.76 -5.39
C SER A 25 8.56 -13.52 -6.18
N ASP A 26 7.63 -14.17 -5.48
CA ASP A 26 6.42 -14.83 -5.97
C ASP A 26 5.41 -13.90 -6.68
N GLY A 27 5.55 -12.57 -6.51
CA GLY A 27 4.63 -11.58 -7.06
C GLY A 27 3.42 -11.32 -6.19
N ALA A 28 3.39 -11.84 -4.96
CA ALA A 28 2.43 -11.46 -3.95
C ALA A 28 2.79 -10.10 -3.33
N VAL A 29 1.78 -9.34 -2.92
CA VAL A 29 1.99 -8.09 -2.20
C VAL A 29 1.86 -8.38 -0.71
N THR A 30 2.93 -8.17 0.04
CA THR A 30 2.99 -8.47 1.47
C THR A 30 3.17 -7.18 2.27
N VAL A 31 2.50 -7.08 3.41
CA VAL A 31 2.71 -5.98 4.36
C VAL A 31 3.96 -6.24 5.17
N GLY A 32 4.88 -5.28 5.21
CA GLY A 32 6.08 -5.39 6.03
C GLY A 32 6.98 -4.16 6.00
N ARG A 33 7.16 -3.53 7.16
CA ARG A 33 8.03 -2.37 7.34
C ARG A 33 9.50 -2.68 7.12
N SER A 34 9.96 -3.85 7.57
CA SER A 34 11.36 -4.29 7.52
C SER A 34 11.68 -5.23 6.36
N LEU A 35 10.73 -5.55 5.48
CA LEU A 35 10.96 -6.49 4.39
C LEU A 35 11.96 -5.94 3.34
N PRO A 36 12.92 -6.74 2.87
CA PRO A 36 13.86 -6.32 1.84
C PRO A 36 13.15 -6.11 0.50
N GLY A 37 13.61 -5.14 -0.29
CA GLY A 37 13.10 -4.87 -1.64
C GLY A 37 12.34 -3.55 -1.80
N ARG A 38 11.76 -3.36 -3.00
CA ARG A 38 11.00 -2.14 -3.33
C ARG A 38 9.68 -2.17 -2.59
N GLY A 39 9.46 -1.17 -1.75
CA GLY A 39 8.21 -0.99 -1.02
C GLY A 39 7.39 0.17 -1.56
N ALA A 40 6.08 0.09 -1.43
CA ALA A 40 5.15 1.19 -1.56
C ALA A 40 4.55 1.51 -0.19
N TRP A 41 4.11 2.75 -0.01
CA TRP A 41 3.48 3.20 1.23
C TRP A 41 2.01 3.49 0.98
N LEU A 42 1.15 3.07 1.90
CA LEU A 42 -0.29 3.25 1.83
C LEU A 42 -0.82 3.69 3.20
N CYS A 43 -1.86 4.53 3.22
CA CYS A 43 -2.47 5.02 4.46
C CYS A 43 -3.12 3.87 5.21
N ALA A 44 -2.74 3.67 6.48
CA ALA A 44 -3.35 2.67 7.34
C ALA A 44 -4.87 2.91 7.49
N GLY A 45 -5.66 1.85 7.62
CA GLY A 45 -7.12 1.95 7.84
C GLY A 45 -7.92 2.57 6.68
N SER A 46 -7.34 2.71 5.49
CA SER A 46 -8.03 3.27 4.31
C SER A 46 -8.05 2.29 3.15
N LEU A 47 -9.16 1.54 3.01
CA LEU A 47 -9.39 0.67 1.87
C LEU A 47 -9.42 1.47 0.55
N ASP A 48 -9.95 2.69 0.57
CA ASP A 48 -9.97 3.61 -0.57
C ASP A 48 -8.57 3.87 -1.15
N CYS A 49 -7.55 3.99 -0.29
CA CYS A 49 -6.17 4.17 -0.75
C CYS A 49 -5.64 2.92 -1.48
N CYS A 50 -5.99 1.74 -1.00
CA CYS A 50 -5.59 0.48 -1.62
C CYS A 50 -6.30 0.27 -2.95
N GLU A 51 -7.61 0.49 -3.00
CA GLU A 51 -8.39 0.40 -4.24
C GLU A 51 -7.87 1.38 -5.29
N GLN A 52 -7.60 2.63 -4.91
CA GLN A 52 -7.00 3.61 -5.81
C GLN A 52 -5.61 3.17 -6.28
N ALA A 53 -4.78 2.59 -5.40
CA ALA A 53 -3.45 2.13 -5.77
C ALA A 53 -3.48 0.96 -6.76
N VAL A 54 -4.44 0.04 -6.62
CA VAL A 54 -4.68 -1.05 -7.57
C VAL A 54 -5.24 -0.50 -8.89
N ARG A 55 -6.33 0.27 -8.83
CA ARG A 55 -7.02 0.84 -9.99
C ARG A 55 -6.10 1.70 -10.86
N ARG A 56 -5.22 2.49 -10.23
CA ARG A 56 -4.25 3.37 -10.93
C ARG A 56 -2.94 2.67 -11.29
N ARG A 57 -2.80 1.37 -10.99
CA ARG A 57 -1.54 0.62 -11.16
C ARG A 57 -0.35 1.28 -10.42
N ALA A 58 -0.63 1.98 -9.33
CA ALA A 58 0.37 2.69 -8.54
C ALA A 58 1.36 1.72 -7.88
N LEU A 59 0.87 0.55 -7.46
CA LEU A 59 1.71 -0.54 -6.94
C LEU A 59 2.71 -1.02 -8.00
N ALA A 60 2.26 -1.27 -9.24
CA ALA A 60 3.13 -1.70 -10.32
C ALA A 60 4.22 -0.66 -10.63
N ARG A 61 3.86 0.64 -10.58
CA ARG A 61 4.80 1.74 -10.76
C ARG A 61 5.81 1.83 -9.61
N ALA A 62 5.37 1.65 -8.37
CA ALA A 62 6.24 1.69 -7.19
C ALA A 62 7.23 0.51 -7.16
N PHE A 63 6.76 -0.69 -7.49
CA PHE A 63 7.58 -1.90 -7.54
C PHE A 63 8.41 -2.03 -8.83
N ARG A 64 8.12 -1.21 -9.84
CA ARG A 64 8.70 -1.31 -11.20
C ARG A 64 8.53 -2.72 -11.79
N ARG A 65 7.40 -3.36 -11.49
CA ARG A 65 7.06 -4.73 -11.90
C ARG A 65 5.55 -4.83 -12.08
N ALA A 66 5.09 -5.61 -13.05
CA ALA A 66 3.66 -5.84 -13.20
C ALA A 66 3.12 -6.57 -11.97
N VAL A 67 2.07 -6.03 -11.37
CA VAL A 67 1.31 -6.70 -10.31
C VAL A 67 0.18 -7.44 -11.00
N ARG A 68 0.13 -8.75 -10.77
CA ARG A 68 -0.93 -9.60 -11.31
C ARG A 68 -2.29 -9.22 -10.73
N PRO A 69 -3.39 -9.26 -11.49
CA PRO A 69 -4.73 -8.94 -10.99
C PRO A 69 -5.12 -9.78 -9.77
N GLU A 70 -4.72 -11.05 -9.75
CA GLU A 70 -5.00 -11.98 -8.66
C GLU A 70 -4.24 -11.60 -7.39
N ALA A 71 -2.98 -11.17 -7.52
CA ALA A 71 -2.20 -10.66 -6.41
C ALA A 71 -2.76 -9.33 -5.86
N ALA A 72 -3.29 -8.48 -6.74
CA ALA A 72 -3.96 -7.24 -6.33
C ALA A 72 -5.30 -7.50 -5.62
N ALA A 73 -6.07 -8.49 -6.08
CA ALA A 73 -7.32 -8.90 -5.44
C ALA A 73 -7.06 -9.51 -4.05
N ALA A 74 -6.06 -10.40 -3.94
CA ALA A 74 -5.61 -10.97 -2.66
C ALA A 74 -5.16 -9.85 -1.70
N PHE A 75 -4.35 -8.91 -2.19
CA PHE A 75 -3.93 -7.75 -1.42
C PHE A 75 -5.09 -6.92 -0.88
N LEU A 76 -6.13 -6.66 -1.70
CA LEU A 76 -7.33 -5.93 -1.25
C LEU A 76 -8.11 -6.70 -0.19
N GLY A 77 -8.23 -8.04 -0.34
CA GLY A 77 -8.85 -8.91 0.65
C GLY A 77 -8.11 -8.92 1.98
N ASP A 78 -6.78 -9.06 1.94
CA ASP A 78 -5.92 -9.08 3.12
C ASP A 78 -5.85 -7.72 3.82
N TRP A 79 -5.97 -6.62 3.07
CA TRP A 79 -5.93 -5.28 3.65
C TRP A 79 -7.10 -4.99 4.60
N GLY A 80 -8.29 -5.51 4.27
CA GLY A 80 -9.52 -5.31 5.02
C GLY A 80 -9.57 -6.02 6.38
N SER A 81 -8.72 -7.03 6.60
CA SER A 81 -8.74 -7.84 7.83
C SER A 81 -7.71 -7.41 8.89
N GLY A 82 -6.69 -6.63 8.53
CA GLY A 82 -5.50 -6.47 9.39
C GLY A 82 -4.91 -5.07 9.57
N THR A 83 -5.35 -4.04 8.85
CA THR A 83 -4.72 -2.72 8.93
C THR A 83 -5.43 -1.77 9.91
N GLN A 84 -5.32 -2.07 11.21
CA GLN A 84 -5.73 -1.14 12.27
C GLN A 84 -4.78 0.07 12.28
N GLY A 85 -5.19 1.16 11.67
CA GLY A 85 -4.54 2.45 11.80
C GLY A 85 -5.54 3.56 11.55
N THR A 86 -5.26 4.73 12.11
CA THR A 86 -6.06 5.94 11.95
C THR A 86 -6.25 6.25 10.47
N LYS A 87 -7.51 6.43 10.03
CA LYS A 87 -7.85 6.76 8.65
C LYS A 87 -7.26 8.14 8.32
N VAL A 88 -6.05 8.17 7.79
CA VAL A 88 -5.32 9.41 7.41
C VAL A 88 -5.98 10.16 6.25
N CYS A 89 -7.07 9.63 5.71
CA CYS A 89 -7.64 9.99 4.42
C CYS A 89 -8.95 10.77 4.51
N GLU A 90 -9.33 11.22 5.70
CA GLU A 90 -10.41 12.19 5.84
C GLU A 90 -9.89 13.55 5.37
N ASP A 91 -10.04 13.81 4.08
CA ASP A 91 -10.51 15.10 3.54
C ASP A 91 -10.35 15.12 2.03
N ARG A 92 -11.37 15.73 1.42
CA ARG A 92 -11.88 15.67 0.03
C ARG A 92 -10.87 15.95 -1.09
#